data_AF-A0A8X6SPK2-F1
#
_entry.id   AF-A0A8X6SPK2-F1
#
_cell.length_a   1.000
_cell.length_b   1.000
_cell.length_c   1.000
_cell.angle_alpha   90.00
_cell.angle_beta   90.00
_cell.angle_gamma   90.00
#
_symmetry.space_group_name_H-M   'P 1'
#
loop_
_entity.id
_entity.type
_entity.pdbx_description
1 polymer ?
#
loop_
_entity_poly.entity_id
_entity_poly.type
_entity_poly.pdbx_seq_one_letter_code
_entity_poly.pdbx_strand_id
1 'polypeptide(L)'
;MAEYTNAEKVDMILAYGATDCNGRAAQRLYAERHPVRRTPAHTMFARLHQQLCETGSFQKAARNRDRTARTELNKGNCTRYGTDHSQFKYTRYR
;
A
#
# COMPACT_ATOMS: atom_id res chain seq x y z
N MET A 1 9.38 4.55 9.38
CA MET A 1 9.58 3.52 8.35
C MET A 1 10.88 3.87 7.66
N ALA A 2 11.78 2.92 7.43
CA ALA A 2 12.95 3.17 6.59
C ALA A 2 12.51 3.81 5.27
N GLU A 3 13.16 4.90 4.88
CA GLU A 3 12.83 5.60 3.66
C GLU A 3 13.36 4.79 2.48
N TYR A 4 12.53 3.88 1.98
CA TYR A 4 12.79 3.21 0.72
C TYR A 4 12.64 4.20 -0.42
N THR A 5 13.58 4.15 -1.36
CA THR A 5 13.52 4.90 -2.60
C THR A 5 12.31 4.45 -3.42
N ASN A 6 11.83 5.32 -4.32
CA ASN A 6 10.70 4.95 -5.19
C ASN A 6 11.05 3.74 -6.08
N ALA A 7 12.31 3.61 -6.51
CA ALA A 7 12.79 2.44 -7.24
C ALA A 7 12.63 1.15 -6.42
N GLU A 8 13.06 1.16 -5.15
CA GLU A 8 12.88 0.01 -4.26
C GLU A 8 11.41 -0.33 -4.02
N LYS A 9 10.53 0.68 -3.92
CA LYS A 9 9.09 0.45 -3.78
C LYS A 9 8.48 -0.18 -5.03
N VAL A 10 8.96 0.17 -6.22
CA VAL A 10 8.54 -0.46 -7.48
C VAL A 10 9.01 -1.92 -7.53
N ASP A 11 10.29 -2.19 -7.19
CA ASP A 11 10.81 -3.55 -7.09
C ASP A 11 9.99 -4.41 -6.11
N MET A 12 9.56 -3.82 -4.99
CA MET A 12 8.68 -4.48 -4.02
C MET A 12 7.32 -4.84 -4.60
N ILE A 13 6.66 -3.91 -5.31
CA ILE A 13 5.36 -4.18 -5.95
C ILE A 13 5.51 -5.23 -7.05
N LEU A 14 6.60 -5.20 -7.82
CA LEU A 14 6.88 -6.19 -8.85
C LEU A 14 7.03 -7.59 -8.24
N ALA A 15 7.77 -7.71 -7.14
CA ALA A 15 7.89 -8.96 -6.38
C ALA A 15 6.55 -9.43 -5.79
N TYR A 16 5.72 -8.49 -5.34
CA TYR A 16 4.39 -8.78 -4.81
C TYR A 16 3.41 -9.27 -5.89
N GLY A 17 3.45 -8.67 -7.08
CA GLY A 17 2.68 -9.11 -8.24
C GLY A 17 3.11 -10.49 -8.74
N ALA A 18 4.42 -10.78 -8.72
CA ALA A 18 4.97 -12.08 -9.14
C ALA A 18 4.64 -13.25 -8.19
N THR A 19 4.11 -12.96 -7.00
CA THR A 19 3.84 -13.96 -5.95
C THR A 19 2.35 -14.05 -5.59
N ASP A 20 1.48 -13.71 -6.54
CA ASP A 20 0.02 -13.75 -6.37
C ASP A 20 -0.45 -12.97 -5.13
N CYS A 21 0.17 -11.80 -4.88
CA CYS A 21 -0.13 -10.95 -3.73
C CYS A 21 0.11 -11.59 -2.36
N ASN A 22 1.03 -12.57 -2.27
CA ASN A 22 1.45 -13.15 -1.01
C ASN A 22 2.65 -12.39 -0.42
N GLY A 23 2.42 -11.59 0.60
CA GLY A 23 3.47 -10.75 1.21
C GLY A 23 4.67 -11.53 1.78
N ARG A 24 4.49 -12.77 2.23
CA ARG A 24 5.61 -13.60 2.74
C ARG A 24 6.43 -14.21 1.61
N ALA A 25 5.77 -14.66 0.54
CA ALA A 25 6.45 -15.14 -0.65
C ALA A 25 7.18 -13.99 -1.35
N ALA A 26 6.54 -12.82 -1.49
CA ALA A 26 7.13 -11.60 -2.02
C ALA A 26 8.39 -11.19 -1.25
N GLN A 27 8.37 -11.29 0.08
CA GLN A 27 9.52 -10.98 0.91
C GLN A 27 10.72 -11.89 0.62
N ARG A 28 10.49 -13.20 0.48
CA ARG A 28 11.54 -14.18 0.15
C ARG A 28 12.11 -13.91 -1.24
N LEU A 29 11.22 -13.72 -2.23
CA LEU A 29 11.60 -13.44 -3.60
C LEU A 29 12.35 -12.11 -3.72
N TYR A 30 11.96 -11.08 -2.96
CA TYR A 30 12.67 -9.80 -2.91
C TYR A 30 14.07 -9.94 -2.28
N ALA A 31 14.19 -10.72 -1.20
CA ALA A 31 15.48 -10.98 -0.56
C ALA A 31 16.44 -11.76 -1.48
N GLU A 32 15.91 -12.72 -2.25
CA GLU A 32 16.68 -13.48 -3.23
C GLU A 32 17.17 -12.60 -4.39
N ARG A 33 16.31 -11.70 -4.89
CA ARG A 33 16.65 -10.78 -5.99
C ARG A 33 17.61 -9.66 -5.57
N HIS A 34 17.58 -9.27 -4.30
CA HIS A 34 18.40 -8.17 -3.78
C HIS A 34 19.12 -8.55 -2.49
N PRO A 35 20.17 -9.40 -2.56
CA PRO A 35 20.89 -9.87 -1.37
C PRO A 35 21.62 -8.74 -0.62
N VAL A 36 21.94 -7.64 -1.29
CA VAL A 36 22.64 -6.47 -0.71
C VAL A 36 21.66 -5.51 -0.02
N ARG A 37 20.36 -5.54 -0.36
CA ARG A 37 19.38 -4.56 0.14
C ARG A 37 18.72 -5.05 1.43
N ARG A 38 18.23 -4.09 2.23
CA ARG A 38 17.45 -4.39 3.43
C ARG A 38 16.13 -5.06 3.03
N THR A 39 15.83 -6.21 3.65
CA THR A 39 14.57 -6.90 3.43
C THR A 39 13.41 -6.11 4.07
N PRO A 40 12.39 -5.70 3.28
CA PRO A 40 11.21 -5.04 3.81
C PRO A 40 10.34 -6.02 4.59
N ALA A 41 9.49 -5.49 5.48
CA ALA A 41 8.51 -6.32 6.19
C ALA A 41 7.41 -6.80 5.23
N HIS A 42 6.89 -8.01 5.43
CA HIS A 42 5.81 -8.58 4.60
C HIS A 42 4.55 -7.69 4.52
N THR A 43 4.27 -6.88 5.55
CA THR A 43 3.14 -5.92 5.56
C THR A 43 3.38 -4.68 4.69
N MET A 44 4.64 -4.39 4.34
CA MET A 44 5.00 -3.23 3.52
C MET A 44 4.45 -3.39 2.10
N PHE A 45 4.50 -4.61 1.54
CA PHE A 45 4.03 -4.90 0.19
C PHE A 45 2.53 -4.61 0.02
N ALA A 46 1.71 -5.14 0.94
CA ALA A 46 0.27 -4.92 0.93
C ALA A 46 -0.09 -3.43 1.10
N ARG A 47 0.64 -2.72 1.97
CA ARG A 47 0.46 -1.27 2.17
C ARG A 47 0.81 -0.47 0.93
N LEU A 48 1.92 -0.77 0.26
CA LEU A 48 2.32 -0.08 -0.98
C LEU A 48 1.28 -0.29 -2.08
N HIS A 49 0.78 -1.52 -2.24
CA HIS A 49 -0.31 -1.82 -3.16
C HIS A 49 -1.57 -1.01 -2.85
N GLN A 50 -1.98 -1.00 -1.57
CA GLN A 50 -3.15 -0.23 -1.13
C GLN A 50 -2.98 1.28 -1.41
N GLN A 51 -1.82 1.85 -1.10
CA GLN A 51 -1.53 3.27 -1.38
C GLN A 51 -1.60 3.61 -2.87
N LEU A 52 -1.16 2.70 -3.75
CA LEU A 52 -1.30 2.89 -5.19
C LEU A 52 -2.77 2.84 -5.63
N CYS A 53 -3.56 1.91 -5.10
CA CYS A 53 -4.99 1.84 -5.42
C CYS A 53 -5.76 3.05 -4.89
N GLU A 54 -5.44 3.55 -3.70
CA GLU A 54 -6.19 4.63 -3.04
C GLU A 54 -5.77 6.03 -3.53
N THR A 55 -4.47 6.27 -3.67
CA THR A 55 -3.90 7.61 -3.92
C THR A 55 -3.13 7.70 -5.24
N GLY A 56 -2.76 6.57 -5.86
CA GLY A 56 -1.91 6.54 -7.05
C GLY A 56 -0.47 7.02 -6.81
N SER A 57 -0.04 7.12 -5.55
CA SER A 57 1.27 7.69 -5.19
C SER A 57 1.94 6.93 -4.05
N PHE A 58 3.27 6.83 -4.13
CA PHE A 58 4.14 6.31 -3.07
C PHE A 58 4.39 7.30 -1.94
N GLN A 59 3.98 8.55 -2.12
CA GLN A 59 4.09 9.58 -1.10
C GLN A 59 2.97 9.37 -0.09
N LYS A 60 3.31 9.43 1.20
CA LYS A 60 2.25 9.57 2.20
C LYS A 60 1.62 10.94 1.96
N ALA A 61 0.30 10.98 1.81
CA ALA A 61 -0.42 12.24 1.85
C ALA A 61 0.07 13.00 3.08
N ALA A 62 0.63 14.19 2.87
CA ALA A 62 0.93 15.09 3.97
C ALA A 62 -0.40 15.24 4.72
N ARG A 63 -0.47 14.69 5.93
CA ARG A 63 -1.70 14.70 6.70
C ARG A 63 -1.95 16.16 7.00
N ASN A 64 -2.77 16.83 6.18
CA ASN A 64 -3.26 18.15 6.51
C ASN A 64 -4.22 17.97 7.68
N ARG A 65 -3.63 17.84 8.88
CA ARG A 65 -4.34 18.07 10.13
C ARG A 65 -4.45 19.57 10.24
N ASP A 66 -5.37 20.15 9.48
CA ASP A 66 -6.05 21.33 9.97
C ASP A 66 -6.61 20.95 11.33
N ARG A 67 -5.93 21.40 12.39
CA ARG A 67 -6.45 21.41 13.75
C ARG A 67 -7.72 22.25 13.66
N THR A 68 -8.86 21.59 13.50
CA THR A 68 -10.16 22.23 13.60
C THR A 68 -10.32 22.64 15.05
N ALA A 69 -9.92 23.87 15.36
CA ALA A 69 -10.49 24.61 16.46
C ALA A 69 -12.01 24.60 16.25
N ARG A 70 -12.72 24.22 17.31
CA ARG A 70 -14.14 23.95 17.33
C ARG A 70 -14.93 25.18 16.84
N THR A 71 -15.39 25.16 15.60
CA THR A 71 -16.39 26.11 15.09
C THR A 71 -17.44 25.35 14.27
N GLU A 72 -18.69 25.73 14.50
CA GLU A 72 -19.89 24.97 14.23
C GLU A 72 -20.42 25.17 12.79
N LEU A 73 -21.06 24.11 12.28
CA LEU A 73 -22.09 24.06 11.22
C LEU A 73 -21.74 24.55 9.79
N ASN A 74 -21.78 23.61 8.82
CA ASN A 74 -22.82 23.49 7.77
C ASN A 74 -22.30 22.85 6.46
N LYS A 75 -23.09 21.91 5.94
CA LYS A 75 -23.12 21.31 4.58
C LYS A 75 -21.97 20.40 4.13
N GLY A 76 -22.29 19.10 4.15
CA GLY A 76 -22.13 18.26 2.96
C GLY A 76 -20.75 17.66 2.71
N ASN A 77 -20.33 16.71 3.55
CA ASN A 77 -19.46 15.65 3.05
C ASN A 77 -19.97 14.28 3.49
N CYS A 78 -20.37 13.50 2.49
CA CYS A 78 -20.88 12.15 2.63
C CYS A 78 -19.77 11.26 3.23
N THR A 79 -19.77 11.08 4.54
CA THR A 79 -18.94 10.06 5.22
C THR A 79 -19.71 8.75 5.24
N ARG A 80 -19.87 8.14 4.07
CA ARG A 80 -20.24 6.73 3.95
C ARG A 80 -19.61 6.16 2.70
N TYR A 81 -18.54 5.40 2.89
CA TYR A 81 -18.39 4.09 2.26
C TYR A 81 -17.65 3.19 3.26
N GLY A 82 -18.40 2.65 4.21
CA GLY A 82 -18.13 1.28 4.59
C GLY A 82 -18.63 0.42 3.45
N THR A 83 -17.73 -0.27 2.76
CA THR A 83 -18.10 -1.42 1.97
C THR A 83 -16.99 -2.44 2.09
N ASP A 84 -17.28 -3.42 2.94
CA ASP A 84 -16.81 -4.79 2.83
C ASP A 84 -16.54 -5.17 1.36
N HIS A 85 -15.27 -5.42 1.03
CA HIS A 85 -14.89 -6.23 -0.12
C HIS A 85 -14.04 -7.38 0.40
N SER A 86 -14.70 -8.25 1.16
CA SER A 86 -14.64 -9.68 0.87
C SER A 86 -14.48 -9.89 -0.65
N GLN A 87 -13.57 -10.78 -1.06
CA GLN A 87 -13.33 -11.19 -2.45
C GLN A 87 -12.34 -10.34 -3.29
N PHE A 88 -11.06 -10.28 -2.90
CA PHE A 88 -10.02 -10.37 -3.95
C PHE A 88 -9.86 -11.86 -4.33
N LYS A 89 -10.89 -12.37 -5.02
CA LYS A 89 -10.80 -13.63 -5.77
C LYS A 89 -9.85 -13.39 -6.94
N TYR A 90 -8.57 -13.70 -6.75
CA TYR A 90 -7.69 -14.00 -7.87
C TYR A 90 -8.09 -15.35 -8.45
N THR A 91 -9.24 -15.38 -9.14
CA THR A 91 -9.53 -16.42 -10.09
C THR A 91 -8.81 -16.09 -11.38
N ARG A 92 -7.82 -16.93 -11.70
CA ARG A 92 -7.61 -17.45 -13.05
C ARG A 92 -7.02 -16.47 -14.07
N TYR A 93 -5.69 -16.50 -14.17
CA TYR A 93 -5.04 -16.40 -15.48
C TYR A 93 -4.58 -17.79 -15.87
N ARG A 94 -5.08 -18.25 -17.02
CA ARG A 94 -4.80 -19.53 -17.68
C ARG A 94 -3.94 -19.24 -18.89
#